data_AF-A0A1E4HWZ0-F1
#
_entry.id   AF-A0A1E4HWZ0-F1
#
_cell.length_a   1.000
_cell.length_b   1.000
_cell.length_c   1.000
_cell.angle_alpha   90.00
_cell.angle_beta   90.00
_cell.angle_gamma   90.00
#
_symmetry.space_group_name_H-M   'P 1'
#
loop_
_entity.id
_entity.type
_entity.pdbx_description
1 polymer ?
#
loop_
_entity_poly.entity_id
_entity_poly.type
_entity_poly.pdbx_seq_one_letter_code
_entity_poly.pdbx_strand_id
1 'polypeptide(L)'
;MDKQTAGQLCPQKVQKNLFFPETDQGTAFDRQVTAAKRVCSGCSVLAQCLDYALRVLPDGIAGGTTPAERVSLRRRRGVELQEVRAGLLPPDGQRERAAAGRRAAAAGADASELMRRFGVVRETAQRWRSDAHRTSQTRTPARGVGEGSPAATGAPLRISAAQRPWQATQHRKESE
;
A
#
# COMPACT_ATOMS: atom_id res chain seq x y z
N MET A 1 15.11 -23.40 -13.22
CA MET A 1 14.41 -23.88 -12.02
C MET A 1 13.00 -23.30 -12.02
N ASP A 2 12.02 -24.17 -12.24
CA ASP A 2 10.67 -23.86 -12.73
C ASP A 2 9.77 -23.10 -11.76
N LYS A 3 9.04 -22.12 -12.31
CA LYS A 3 8.05 -21.29 -11.60
C LYS A 3 6.76 -22.06 -11.21
N GLN A 4 6.65 -23.32 -11.62
CA GLN A 4 5.46 -24.17 -11.41
C GLN A 4 5.36 -24.75 -9.98
N THR A 5 6.45 -24.81 -9.22
CA THR A 5 6.53 -25.59 -7.97
C THR A 5 6.07 -24.83 -6.72
N ALA A 6 6.00 -23.50 -6.76
CA ALA A 6 5.58 -22.70 -5.59
C ALA A 6 4.08 -22.86 -5.25
N GLY A 7 3.26 -23.24 -6.23
CA GLY A 7 1.80 -23.32 -6.07
C GLY A 7 1.25 -24.65 -5.51
N GLN A 8 2.08 -25.69 -5.31
CA GLN A 8 1.60 -27.05 -5.00
C GLN A 8 2.30 -27.73 -3.81
N LEU A 9 2.79 -26.96 -2.84
CA LEU A 9 3.52 -27.52 -1.69
C LEU A 9 2.61 -28.11 -0.59
N CYS A 10 1.30 -27.88 -0.62
CA CYS A 10 0.38 -28.50 0.34
C CYS A 10 -0.56 -29.48 -0.37
N PRO A 11 -0.98 -30.58 0.30
CA PRO A 11 -1.96 -31.48 -0.26
C PRO A 11 -3.26 -30.71 -0.55
N GLN A 12 -3.69 -30.72 -1.82
CA GLN A 12 -4.81 -29.92 -2.33
C GLN A 12 -6.16 -30.23 -1.65
N LYS A 13 -6.26 -31.35 -0.92
CA LYS A 13 -7.50 -31.85 -0.30
C LYS A 13 -7.89 -31.18 1.02
N VAL A 14 -7.08 -30.26 1.55
CA VAL A 14 -7.35 -29.60 2.84
C VAL A 14 -7.94 -28.20 2.62
N GLN A 15 -8.97 -27.84 3.39
CA GLN A 15 -9.64 -26.55 3.28
C GLN A 15 -8.66 -25.40 3.52
N LYS A 16 -8.61 -24.44 2.58
CA LYS A 16 -7.69 -23.29 2.64
C LYS A 16 -7.87 -22.47 3.92
N ASN A 17 -9.11 -22.31 4.39
CA ASN A 17 -9.42 -21.53 5.61
C ASN A 17 -8.72 -22.09 6.85
N LEU A 18 -8.38 -23.39 6.90
CA LEU A 18 -7.66 -23.95 8.05
C LEU A 18 -6.30 -23.28 8.29
N PHE A 19 -5.61 -22.87 7.23
CA PHE A 19 -4.28 -22.28 7.30
C PHE A 19 -4.29 -20.77 7.50
N PHE A 20 -5.47 -20.13 7.50
CA PHE A 20 -5.63 -18.70 7.71
C PHE A 20 -6.63 -18.48 8.85
N PRO A 21 -6.14 -18.45 10.11
CA PRO A 21 -7.00 -18.22 11.26
C PRO A 21 -7.81 -16.93 11.15
N GLU A 22 -9.07 -17.00 11.58
CA GLU A 22 -9.99 -15.84 11.56
C GLU A 22 -9.71 -14.85 12.69
N THR A 23 -9.04 -15.31 13.75
CA THR A 23 -8.61 -14.51 14.89
C THR A 23 -7.11 -14.70 15.10
N ASP A 24 -6.45 -13.74 15.74
CA ASP A 24 -5.00 -13.82 15.97
C ASP A 24 -4.63 -14.48 17.31
N GLN A 25 -5.60 -14.62 18.22
CA GLN A 25 -5.41 -15.17 19.57
C GLN A 25 -6.69 -15.85 20.09
N GLY A 26 -6.55 -16.53 21.23
CA GLY A 26 -7.64 -17.18 21.97
C GLY A 26 -7.85 -18.64 21.59
N THR A 27 -8.80 -19.28 22.25
CA THR A 27 -9.02 -20.74 22.15
C THR A 27 -9.39 -21.20 20.73
N ALA A 28 -10.12 -20.37 19.97
CA ALA A 28 -10.46 -20.65 18.58
C ALA A 28 -9.21 -20.66 17.69
N PHE A 29 -8.34 -19.65 17.84
CA PHE A 29 -7.04 -19.59 17.19
C PHE A 29 -6.19 -20.82 17.53
N ASP A 30 -6.05 -21.16 18.82
CA ASP A 30 -5.22 -22.28 19.26
C ASP A 30 -5.68 -23.62 18.67
N ARG A 31 -7.00 -23.84 18.61
CA ARG A 31 -7.60 -25.04 17.99
C ARG A 31 -7.29 -25.11 16.51
N GLN A 32 -7.48 -24.00 15.79
CA GLN A 32 -7.21 -23.92 14.36
C GLN A 32 -5.72 -24.10 14.05
N VAL A 33 -4.84 -23.47 14.83
CA VAL A 33 -3.39 -23.63 14.73
C VAL A 33 -2.98 -25.07 14.96
N THR A 34 -3.51 -25.72 15.99
CA THR A 34 -3.23 -27.12 16.29
C THR A 34 -3.65 -28.03 15.13
N ALA A 35 -4.86 -27.82 14.60
CA ALA A 35 -5.38 -28.58 13.48
C ALA A 35 -4.53 -28.39 12.20
N ALA A 36 -4.13 -27.16 11.88
CA ALA A 36 -3.26 -26.86 10.74
C ALA A 36 -1.87 -27.51 10.90
N LYS A 37 -1.28 -27.43 12.10
CA LYS A 37 0.04 -28.05 12.38
C LYS A 37 0.01 -29.57 12.26
N ARG A 38 -1.09 -30.24 12.64
CA ARG A 38 -1.29 -31.68 12.42
C ARG A 38 -1.27 -32.06 10.93
N VAL A 39 -1.83 -31.21 10.08
CA VAL A 39 -1.73 -31.41 8.62
C VAL A 39 -0.28 -31.23 8.16
N CYS A 40 0.41 -30.20 8.65
CA CYS A 40 1.81 -29.96 8.30
C CYS A 40 2.72 -31.14 8.70
N SER A 41 2.52 -31.79 9.85
CA SER A 41 3.37 -32.90 10.30
C SER A 41 3.32 -34.13 9.38
N GLY A 42 2.24 -34.31 8.61
CA GLY A 42 2.13 -35.38 7.61
C GLY A 42 2.60 -34.99 6.21
N CYS A 43 3.09 -33.76 6.01
CA CYS A 43 3.42 -33.23 4.69
C CYS A 43 4.87 -33.58 4.28
N SER A 44 5.03 -34.25 3.14
CA SER A 44 6.34 -34.68 2.60
C SER A 44 7.27 -33.53 2.23
N VAL A 45 6.74 -32.33 2.00
CA VAL A 45 7.51 -31.13 1.60
C VAL A 45 7.58 -30.07 2.71
N LEU A 46 7.34 -30.46 3.97
CA LEU A 46 7.34 -29.56 5.13
C LEU A 46 8.56 -28.63 5.18
N ALA A 47 9.76 -29.19 4.98
CA ALA A 47 11.01 -28.42 5.01
C ALA A 47 11.08 -27.37 3.88
N GLN A 48 10.73 -27.77 2.66
CA GLN A 48 10.71 -26.87 1.50
C GLN A 48 9.64 -25.76 1.67
N CYS A 49 8.48 -26.12 2.22
CA CYS A 49 7.41 -25.18 2.55
C CYS A 49 7.85 -24.18 3.62
N LEU A 50 8.56 -24.62 4.67
CA LEU A 50 9.10 -23.73 5.70
C LEU A 50 10.13 -22.76 5.12
N ASP A 51 11.08 -23.24 4.32
CA ASP A 51 12.09 -22.39 3.69
C ASP A 51 11.48 -21.36 2.73
N TYR A 52 10.43 -21.75 2.00
CA TYR A 52 9.63 -20.81 1.23
C TYR A 52 8.92 -19.80 2.14
N ALA A 53 8.21 -20.26 3.17
CA ALA A 53 7.41 -19.41 4.05
C ALA A 53 8.25 -18.38 4.82
N LEU A 54 9.46 -18.74 5.23
CA LEU A 54 10.40 -17.81 5.87
C LEU A 54 10.79 -16.67 4.93
N ARG A 55 10.96 -16.97 3.64
CA ARG A 55 11.38 -15.99 2.64
C ARG A 55 10.24 -15.12 2.12
N VAL A 56 9.03 -15.63 1.93
CA VAL A 56 8.01 -14.89 1.15
C VAL A 56 6.62 -14.80 1.78
N LEU A 57 6.30 -15.60 2.82
CA LEU A 57 4.96 -15.60 3.41
C LEU A 57 4.91 -14.78 4.72
N PRO A 58 4.25 -13.60 4.72
CA PRO A 58 4.04 -12.83 5.94
C PRO A 58 3.03 -13.54 6.85
N ASP A 59 1.87 -13.94 6.31
CA ASP A 59 0.71 -14.37 7.09
C ASP A 59 0.38 -15.86 6.91
N GLY A 60 -0.61 -16.32 7.67
CA GLY A 60 -1.08 -17.71 7.66
C GLY A 60 -0.11 -18.72 8.25
N ILE A 61 -0.59 -19.96 8.39
CA ILE A 61 0.16 -21.11 8.91
C ILE A 61 0.78 -21.83 7.72
N ALA A 62 2.10 -21.94 7.72
CA ALA A 62 2.86 -22.58 6.65
C ALA A 62 4.14 -23.21 7.22
N GLY A 63 4.61 -24.31 6.62
CA GLY A 63 5.81 -25.00 7.10
C GLY A 63 5.73 -25.44 8.56
N GLY A 64 4.52 -25.72 9.08
CA GLY A 64 4.30 -26.06 10.49
C GLY A 64 4.44 -24.90 11.47
N THR A 65 4.42 -23.66 10.98
CA THR A 65 4.67 -22.45 11.80
C THR A 65 3.62 -21.37 11.62
N THR A 66 3.32 -20.63 12.69
CA THR A 66 2.50 -19.41 12.66
C THR A 66 3.30 -18.20 12.18
N PRO A 67 2.64 -17.08 11.81
CA PRO A 67 3.33 -15.84 11.47
C PRO A 67 4.30 -15.37 12.56
N ALA A 68 3.87 -15.40 13.83
CA ALA A 68 4.68 -15.00 14.98
C ALA A 68 5.91 -15.92 15.18
N GLU A 69 5.74 -17.22 14.99
CA GLU A 69 6.85 -18.18 15.04
C GLU A 69 7.86 -17.93 13.90
N ARG A 70 7.37 -17.60 12.70
CA ARG A 70 8.24 -17.26 11.56
C ARG A 70 9.02 -15.97 11.79
N VAL A 71 8.45 -14.96 12.48
CA VAL A 71 9.20 -13.75 12.86
C VAL A 71 10.41 -14.13 13.73
N SER A 72 10.20 -15.00 14.72
CA SER A 72 11.28 -15.47 15.60
C SER A 72 12.32 -16.31 14.83
N LEU A 73 11.88 -17.17 13.92
CA LEU A 73 12.76 -18.00 13.09
C LEU A 73 13.59 -17.18 12.10
N ARG A 74 12.98 -16.17 11.45
CA ARG A 74 13.66 -15.24 10.55
C ARG A 74 14.82 -14.53 11.26
N ARG A 75 14.57 -13.97 12.45
CA ARG A 75 15.60 -13.33 13.28
C ARG A 75 16.73 -14.28 13.64
N ARG A 76 16.42 -15.51 14.07
CA ARG A 76 17.44 -16.51 14.42
C ARG A 76 18.27 -16.97 13.23
N ARG A 77 17.69 -17.05 12.04
CA ARG A 77 18.35 -17.54 10.82
C ARG A 77 18.97 -16.43 9.96
N GLY A 78 18.82 -15.16 10.35
CA GLY A 78 19.24 -14.02 9.51
C GLY A 78 18.53 -13.99 8.15
N VAL A 79 17.30 -14.52 8.07
CA VAL A 79 16.51 -14.53 6.83
C VAL A 79 15.60 -13.32 6.83
N GLU A 80 15.89 -12.38 5.94
CA GLU A 80 14.97 -11.30 5.66
C GLU A 80 13.77 -11.83 4.87
N LEU A 81 12.56 -11.39 5.28
CA LEU A 81 11.38 -11.60 4.45
C LEU A 81 11.65 -10.83 3.14
N GLN A 82 11.62 -11.54 2.01
CA GLN A 82 11.48 -10.95 0.70
C GLN A 82 10.16 -10.21 0.71
N GLU A 83 10.22 -8.96 1.10
CA GLU A 83 9.10 -8.06 0.98
C GLU A 83 8.66 -8.14 -0.48
N VAL A 84 7.35 -8.30 -0.70
CA VAL A 84 6.74 -7.58 -1.81
C VAL A 84 6.91 -6.10 -1.47
N ARG A 85 8.13 -5.59 -1.75
CA ARG A 85 8.72 -4.29 -1.45
C ARG A 85 7.87 -3.39 -0.53
N ALA A 86 7.96 -3.58 0.78
CA ALA A 86 7.55 -2.53 1.71
C ALA A 86 8.54 -1.35 1.62
N GLY A 87 9.80 -1.61 1.25
CA GLY A 87 10.77 -0.59 0.84
C GLY A 87 10.44 0.20 -0.44
N LEU A 88 9.33 -0.09 -1.14
CA LEU A 88 8.76 0.80 -2.17
C LEU A 88 7.62 1.67 -1.64
N LEU A 89 7.06 1.38 -0.46
CA LEU A 89 6.10 2.25 0.18
C LEU A 89 6.86 3.31 0.99
N PRO A 90 6.65 4.62 0.71
CA PRO A 90 7.13 5.68 1.59
C PRO A 90 6.57 5.49 3.00
N PRO A 91 7.29 5.93 4.06
CA PRO A 91 6.86 5.76 5.45
C PRO A 91 5.62 6.57 5.87
N ASP A 92 5.02 7.36 4.98
CA ASP A 92 3.90 8.26 5.29
C ASP A 92 2.78 8.20 4.22
N GLY A 93 1.57 8.61 4.64
CA GLY A 93 0.25 8.35 4.06
C GLY A 93 -0.04 8.58 2.56
N GLN A 94 -1.33 8.45 2.19
CA GLN A 94 -1.79 8.48 0.80
C GLN A 94 -1.42 9.79 0.06
N ARG A 95 -1.37 10.92 0.78
CA ARG A 95 -1.03 12.24 0.21
C ARG A 95 0.46 12.32 -0.14
N GLU A 96 1.31 11.80 0.73
CA GLU A 96 2.76 11.73 0.60
C GLU A 96 3.14 10.77 -0.54
N ARG A 97 2.46 9.61 -0.64
CA ARG A 97 2.54 8.70 -1.80
C ARG A 97 2.22 9.40 -3.11
N ALA A 98 1.14 10.16 -3.15
CA ALA A 98 0.75 10.89 -4.35
C ALA A 98 1.77 12.00 -4.71
N ALA A 99 2.35 12.67 -3.71
CA ALA A 99 3.39 13.67 -3.93
C ALA A 99 4.70 13.04 -4.46
N ALA A 100 5.14 11.93 -3.88
CA ALA A 100 6.31 11.18 -4.34
C ALA A 100 6.12 10.65 -5.78
N GLY A 101 4.94 10.13 -6.09
CA GLY A 101 4.59 9.69 -7.43
C GLY A 101 4.57 10.81 -8.48
N ARG A 102 4.02 11.99 -8.13
CA ARG A 102 4.08 13.18 -8.99
C ARG A 102 5.51 13.65 -9.25
N ARG A 103 6.38 13.65 -8.23
CA ARG A 103 7.81 13.98 -8.40
C ARG A 103 8.52 13.00 -9.33
N ALA A 104 8.25 11.70 -9.19
CA ALA A 104 8.82 10.68 -10.07
C ALA A 104 8.36 10.84 -11.53
N ALA A 105 7.08 11.17 -11.75
CA ALA A 105 6.57 11.49 -13.08
C ALA A 105 7.26 12.71 -13.70
N ALA A 106 7.47 13.77 -12.90
CA ALA A 106 8.22 14.96 -13.33
C ALA A 106 9.70 14.67 -13.63
N ALA A 107 10.28 13.66 -12.98
CA ALA A 107 11.63 13.17 -13.26
C ALA A 107 11.70 12.20 -14.46
N GLY A 108 10.58 11.91 -15.15
CA GLY A 108 10.56 11.11 -16.37
C GLY A 108 10.15 9.65 -16.21
N ALA A 109 9.67 9.22 -15.04
CA ALA A 109 9.19 7.85 -14.84
C ALA A 109 8.02 7.50 -15.79
N ASP A 110 8.06 6.31 -16.38
CA ASP A 110 6.96 5.81 -17.22
C ASP A 110 5.77 5.29 -16.40
N ALA A 111 4.65 5.03 -17.07
CA ALA A 111 3.42 4.64 -16.38
C ALA A 111 3.53 3.29 -15.66
N SER A 112 4.28 2.34 -16.24
CA SER A 112 4.47 0.99 -15.67
C SER A 112 5.34 1.05 -14.42
N GLU A 113 6.40 1.85 -14.45
CA GLU A 113 7.25 2.12 -13.29
C GLU A 113 6.44 2.76 -12.15
N LEU A 114 5.63 3.78 -12.45
CA LEU A 114 4.79 4.45 -11.44
C LEU A 114 3.78 3.49 -10.80
N MET A 115 3.13 2.63 -11.60
CA MET A 115 2.21 1.60 -11.11
C MET A 115 2.94 0.63 -10.16
N ARG A 116 4.09 0.09 -10.59
CA ARG A 116 4.89 -0.87 -9.81
C ARG A 116 5.44 -0.24 -8.53
N ARG A 117 5.90 1.01 -8.59
CA ARG A 117 6.60 1.69 -7.49
C ARG A 117 5.65 2.22 -6.42
N PHE A 118 4.50 2.77 -6.82
CA PHE A 118 3.62 3.48 -5.90
C PHE A 118 2.28 2.78 -5.66
N GLY A 119 2.02 1.63 -6.30
CA GLY A 119 0.78 0.87 -6.12
C GLY A 119 -0.46 1.65 -6.57
N VAL A 120 -0.35 2.36 -7.68
CA VAL A 120 -1.45 3.13 -8.29
C VAL A 120 -1.91 2.48 -9.60
N VAL A 121 -3.17 2.68 -9.96
CA VAL A 121 -3.71 2.22 -11.25
C VAL A 121 -3.12 3.02 -12.42
N ARG A 122 -3.11 2.41 -13.61
CA ARG A 122 -2.54 2.98 -14.85
C ARG A 122 -3.02 4.40 -15.15
N GLU A 123 -4.31 4.65 -14.97
CA GLU A 123 -4.93 5.96 -15.21
C GLU A 123 -4.33 7.06 -14.31
N THR A 124 -4.12 6.75 -13.02
CA THR A 124 -3.51 7.69 -12.07
C THR A 124 -2.06 7.99 -12.46
N ALA A 125 -1.30 6.96 -12.87
CA ALA A 125 0.07 7.11 -13.35
C ALA A 125 0.13 7.96 -14.64
N GLN A 126 -0.77 7.72 -15.59
CA GLN A 126 -0.87 8.50 -16.83
C GLN A 126 -1.19 9.97 -16.56
N ARG A 127 -2.17 10.25 -15.69
CA ARG A 127 -2.52 11.62 -15.29
C ARG A 127 -1.31 12.38 -14.74
N TRP A 128 -0.55 11.78 -13.82
CA TRP A 128 0.66 12.41 -13.27
C TRP A 128 1.71 12.73 -14.33
N ARG A 129 1.88 11.85 -15.33
CA ARG A 129 2.78 12.10 -16.47
C ARG A 129 2.29 13.25 -17.34
N SER A 130 1.00 13.27 -17.68
CA SER A 130 0.41 14.35 -18.47
C SER A 130 0.53 15.71 -17.77
N ASP A 131 0.29 15.76 -16.46
CA ASP A 131 0.45 16.98 -15.66
C ASP A 131 1.91 17.46 -15.62
N ALA A 132 2.87 16.53 -15.51
CA ALA A 132 4.30 16.83 -15.55
C ALA A 132 4.73 17.36 -16.93
N HIS A 133 4.28 16.72 -18.02
CA HIS A 133 4.53 17.18 -19.39
C HIS A 133 3.97 18.58 -19.60
N ARG A 134 2.72 18.85 -19.19
CA ARG A 134 2.10 20.18 -19.26
C ARG A 134 2.91 21.23 -18.51
N THR A 135 3.41 20.89 -17.31
CA THR A 135 4.23 21.80 -16.49
C THR A 135 5.61 22.08 -17.11
N SER A 136 6.21 21.10 -17.78
CA SER A 136 7.48 21.29 -18.50
C SER A 136 7.32 22.17 -19.75
N GLN A 137 6.21 22.03 -20.47
CA GLN A 137 5.90 22.83 -21.66
C GLN A 137 5.62 24.30 -21.31
N THR A 138 4.88 24.57 -20.23
CA THR A 138 4.61 25.95 -19.78
C THR A 138 5.83 26.66 -19.23
N ARG A 139 6.85 25.93 -18.75
CA ARG A 139 8.13 26.49 -18.28
C ARG A 139 9.17 26.70 -19.37
N THR A 140 8.89 26.28 -20.61
CA THR A 140 9.75 26.65 -21.74
C THR A 140 9.60 28.16 -21.92
N PRO A 141 10.66 28.97 -21.68
CA PRO A 141 10.56 30.40 -21.93
C PRO A 141 10.22 30.55 -23.41
N ALA A 142 9.12 31.22 -23.71
CA ALA A 142 8.78 31.58 -25.07
C ALA A 142 9.99 32.28 -25.67
N ARG A 143 10.73 31.58 -26.54
CA ARG A 143 11.74 32.19 -27.39
C ARG A 143 10.94 33.12 -28.30
N GLY A 144 11.26 34.41 -28.20
CA GLY A 144 10.34 35.51 -28.50
C GLY A 144 9.59 35.42 -29.82
N VAL A 145 8.32 35.83 -29.77
CA VAL A 145 7.65 36.52 -30.87
C VAL A 145 7.23 37.86 -30.30
N GLY A 146 7.77 38.92 -30.90
CA GLY A 146 7.62 40.30 -30.45
C GLY A 146 6.27 40.93 -30.82
N GLU A 147 6.05 42.06 -30.14
CA GLU A 147 5.17 43.19 -30.42
C GLU A 147 3.64 42.98 -30.45
N GLY A 148 3.00 43.52 -29.40
CA GLY A 148 1.91 44.49 -29.59
C GLY A 148 0.60 44.26 -28.83
N SER A 149 0.39 45.07 -27.77
CA SER A 149 -0.90 45.69 -27.39
C SER A 149 -1.99 44.86 -26.65
N PRO A 150 -2.92 45.51 -25.90
CA PRO A 150 -2.67 46.06 -24.56
C PRO A 150 -3.62 45.50 -23.47
N ALA A 151 -3.22 45.72 -22.21
CA ALA A 151 -4.02 45.79 -20.99
C ALA A 151 -5.34 44.98 -20.89
N ALA A 152 -5.29 43.83 -20.20
CA ALA A 152 -6.43 43.30 -19.48
C ALA A 152 -6.39 43.82 -18.04
N THR A 153 -7.10 44.92 -17.76
CA THR A 153 -7.37 45.38 -16.39
C THR A 153 -8.36 44.42 -15.73
N GLY A 154 -7.86 43.33 -15.16
CA GLY A 154 -8.63 42.44 -14.29
C GLY A 154 -8.78 43.08 -12.90
N ALA A 155 -10.00 43.54 -12.59
CA ALA A 155 -10.36 43.98 -11.24
C ALA A 155 -10.09 42.87 -10.20
N PRO A 156 -9.57 43.19 -8.99
CA PRO A 156 -9.27 42.17 -8.00
C PRO A 156 -10.57 41.59 -7.42
N LEU A 157 -10.67 40.25 -7.41
CA LEU A 157 -11.75 39.51 -6.77
C LEU A 157 -11.73 39.79 -5.26
N ARG A 158 -12.76 40.48 -4.76
CA ARG A 158 -13.02 40.59 -3.32
C ARG A 158 -13.62 39.28 -2.82
N ILE A 159 -12.83 38.49 -2.09
CA ILE A 159 -13.32 37.33 -1.36
C ILE A 159 -14.03 37.86 -0.11
N SER A 160 -15.37 37.92 -0.14
CA SER A 160 -16.17 38.22 1.05
C SER A 160 -16.09 37.06 2.04
N ALA A 161 -15.29 37.23 3.10
CA ALA A 161 -15.30 36.34 4.25
C ALA A 161 -16.57 36.59 5.08
N ALA A 162 -17.66 35.91 4.73
CA ALA A 162 -18.84 35.84 5.58
C ALA A 162 -18.57 34.88 6.75
N GLN A 163 -18.10 35.43 7.86
CA GLN A 163 -18.08 34.72 9.15
C GLN A 163 -19.52 34.63 9.65
N ARG A 164 -20.09 33.43 9.69
CA ARG A 164 -21.32 33.17 10.46
C ARG A 164 -20.91 32.87 11.90
N PRO A 165 -21.28 33.70 12.90
CA PRO A 165 -21.14 33.30 14.29
C PRO A 165 -22.16 32.20 14.60
N TRP A 166 -21.67 31.08 15.13
CA TRP A 166 -22.49 30.07 15.79
C TRP A 166 -23.17 30.72 17.00
N GLN A 167 -24.50 30.85 16.99
CA GLN A 167 -25.25 31.20 18.20
C GLN A 167 -25.49 29.93 19.01
N ALA A 168 -24.82 29.86 20.16
CA ALA A 168 -25.12 28.91 21.23
C ALA A 168 -26.43 29.32 21.91
N THR A 169 -27.46 28.49 21.81
CA THR A 169 -28.67 28.63 22.62
C THR A 169 -28.39 28.14 24.04
N GLN A 170 -28.21 29.09 24.96
CA GLN A 170 -28.37 28.85 26.38
C GLN A 170 -29.86 28.79 26.70
N HIS A 171 -30.35 27.64 27.22
CA HIS A 171 -31.56 27.62 28.03
C HIS A 171 -31.18 27.32 29.47
N ARG A 172 -31.24 28.39 30.26
CA ARG A 172 -31.15 28.42 31.71
C ARG A 172 -32.51 28.00 32.31
N LYS A 173 -32.43 27.29 33.43
CA LYS A 173 -33.50 26.90 34.37
C LYS A 173 -34.47 28.04 34.69
N GLU A 174 -35.74 27.69 34.82
CA GLU A 174 -36.65 28.29 35.80
C GLU A 174 -37.55 27.20 36.38
N SER A 175 -37.88 27.41 37.65
CA SER A 175 -38.38 26.45 38.62
C SER A 175 -39.78 26.89 39.04
N GLU A 176 -40.69 25.93 39.16
CA GLU A 176 -41.80 25.95 40.13
C GLU A 176 -42.20 24.51 40.44
#